data_AF-A0A510UVK7-F1
#
_entry.id   AF-A0A510UVK7-F1
#
_cell.length_a   1.000
_cell.length_b   1.000
_cell.length_c   1.000
_cell.angle_alpha   90.00
_cell.angle_beta   90.00
_cell.angle_gamma   90.00
#
_symmetry.space_group_name_H-M   'P 1'
#
loop_
_entity.id
_entity.type
_entity.pdbx_description
1 polymer ?
#
loop_
_entity_poly.entity_id
_entity_poly.type
_entity_poly.pdbx_seq_one_letter_code
_entity_poly.pdbx_strand_id
1 'polypeptide(L)'
;MSTGDMHRNPDPDPDQTPGLEPGGGVAPGDTPPAESSMSGASDRQPGTGSTRSNWAAYAVIGAFVVVLLLFFVGYVIGLFD
;
A
#
# COMPACT_ATOMS: atom_id res chain seq x y z
N MET A 1 -2.46 32.64 -57.17
CA MET A 1 -3.32 31.76 -56.36
C MET A 1 -2.69 31.60 -55.00
N SER A 2 -3.46 31.89 -53.95
CA SER A 2 -3.12 31.77 -52.54
C SER A 2 -2.78 30.32 -52.16
N THR A 3 -1.81 30.13 -51.26
CA THR A 3 -1.91 29.32 -50.02
C THR A 3 -0.57 29.44 -49.30
N GLY A 4 -0.48 30.40 -48.38
CA GLY A 4 0.62 30.50 -47.41
C GLY A 4 -0.01 30.39 -46.04
N ASP A 5 -0.07 29.17 -45.53
CA ASP A 5 -0.70 28.84 -44.26
C ASP A 5 -0.21 29.72 -43.12
N MET A 6 -1.17 30.08 -42.27
CA MET A 6 -1.01 30.76 -41.00
C MET A 6 -0.16 29.92 -40.03
N HIS A 7 1.15 29.80 -40.26
CA HIS A 7 2.06 29.23 -39.28
C HIS A 7 2.35 30.31 -38.23
N ARG A 8 1.32 30.60 -37.40
CA ARG A 8 1.56 31.21 -36.10
C ARG A 8 2.39 30.17 -35.33
N ASN A 9 3.70 30.36 -35.34
CA ASN A 9 4.64 29.48 -34.64
C ASN A 9 4.10 29.33 -33.20
N PRO A 10 3.72 28.12 -32.76
CA PRO A 10 3.20 27.92 -31.42
C PRO A 10 4.33 27.91 -30.38
N ASP A 11 5.59 27.95 -30.85
CA ASP A 11 6.75 27.93 -29.99
C ASP A 11 6.79 29.22 -29.16
N PRO A 12 6.82 29.11 -27.82
CA PRO A 12 6.87 30.27 -26.95
C PRO A 12 8.19 31.02 -27.14
N ASP A 13 8.13 32.35 -27.02
CA ASP A 13 9.31 33.20 -27.13
C ASP A 13 10.32 32.79 -26.03
N PRO A 14 11.57 32.42 -26.38
CA PRO A 14 12.53 31.95 -25.41
C PRO A 14 12.83 32.97 -24.30
N ASP A 15 12.71 34.27 -24.59
CA ASP A 15 12.89 35.33 -23.58
C ASP A 15 11.72 35.42 -22.58
N GLN A 16 10.61 34.76 -22.88
CA GLN A 16 9.37 34.74 -22.10
C GLN A 16 9.07 33.34 -21.55
N THR A 17 9.92 32.34 -21.85
CA THR A 17 9.74 30.96 -21.39
C THR A 17 10.75 30.69 -20.27
N PRO A 18 10.29 30.49 -19.01
CA PRO A 18 11.20 30.24 -17.89
C PRO A 18 12.06 28.97 -18.12
N GLY A 19 13.34 29.02 -17.74
CA GLY A 19 14.22 27.85 -17.65
C GLY A 19 15.00 27.47 -18.93
N LEU A 20 15.23 28.42 -19.84
CA LEU A 20 15.96 28.19 -21.10
C LEU A 20 17.44 28.59 -21.05
N GLU A 21 17.96 29.05 -19.91
CA GLU A 21 19.40 29.18 -19.69
C GLU A 21 20.06 27.78 -19.74
N PRO A 22 21.26 27.65 -20.35
CA PRO A 22 22.02 26.40 -20.35
C PRO A 22 22.29 25.91 -18.91
N GLY A 23 21.45 25.01 -18.42
CA GLY A 23 21.34 24.64 -17.01
C GLY A 23 19.93 24.24 -16.58
N GLY A 24 18.88 24.63 -17.33
CA GLY A 24 17.52 24.10 -17.18
C GLY A 24 16.97 24.18 -15.76
N GLY A 25 17.35 25.23 -15.01
CA GLY A 25 17.00 25.39 -13.61
C GLY A 25 15.93 26.45 -13.46
N VAL A 26 14.80 26.08 -12.88
CA VAL A 26 13.87 27.05 -12.29
C VAL A 26 14.50 27.62 -11.02
N ALA A 27 14.20 28.87 -10.66
CA ALA A 27 14.71 29.43 -9.41
C ALA A 27 14.24 28.55 -8.23
N PRO A 28 15.05 28.33 -7.18
CA PRO A 28 14.62 27.61 -5.99
C PRO A 28 13.35 28.27 -5.40
N GLY A 29 12.18 27.67 -5.64
CA GLY A 29 10.86 28.23 -5.30
C GLY A 29 9.82 28.19 -6.42
N ASP A 30 10.22 28.09 -7.70
CA ASP A 30 9.31 28.09 -8.86
C ASP A 30 8.72 26.71 -9.21
N THR A 31 9.41 25.62 -8.85
CA THR A 31 8.75 24.33 -8.60
C THR A 31 8.29 24.33 -7.15
N PRO A 32 6.99 24.16 -6.87
CA PRO A 32 6.54 23.82 -5.54
C PRO A 32 7.40 22.65 -5.01
N PRO A 33 7.90 22.72 -3.77
CA PRO A 33 8.69 21.63 -3.21
C PRO A 33 7.86 20.37 -3.33
N ALA A 34 8.30 19.40 -4.14
CA ALA A 34 7.57 18.18 -4.51
C ALA A 34 6.57 17.80 -3.42
N GLU A 35 5.31 18.21 -3.61
CA GLU A 35 4.34 18.28 -2.53
C GLU A 35 4.04 16.85 -2.11
N SER A 36 4.69 16.43 -1.04
CA SER A 36 4.48 15.17 -0.32
C SER A 36 4.25 13.95 -1.23
N SER A 37 5.32 13.31 -1.71
CA SER A 37 5.25 11.87 -1.95
C SER A 37 5.09 11.17 -0.59
N MET A 38 3.85 11.18 -0.10
CA MET A 38 3.29 10.43 1.01
C MET A 38 4.17 10.31 2.26
N SER A 39 4.31 11.41 3.01
CA SER A 39 4.56 11.30 4.46
C SER A 39 3.30 10.75 5.12
N GLY A 40 3.08 9.44 5.01
CA GLY A 40 1.85 8.78 5.42
C GLY A 40 1.59 7.39 4.82
N ALA A 41 2.45 6.89 3.93
CA ALA A 41 2.28 5.56 3.33
C ALA A 41 2.51 4.39 4.31
N SER A 42 2.85 4.66 5.57
CA SER A 42 2.86 3.66 6.63
C SER A 42 1.57 3.77 7.43
N ASP A 43 0.53 3.07 6.99
CA ASP A 43 -0.55 2.68 7.90
C ASP A 43 0.07 2.04 9.15
N ARG A 44 -0.44 2.42 10.32
CA ARG A 44 -0.01 1.82 11.58
C ARG A 44 -0.38 0.34 11.54
N GLN A 45 0.59 -0.51 11.23
CA GLN A 45 0.40 -1.96 11.21
C GLN A 45 -0.17 -2.35 12.58
N PRO A 46 -1.40 -2.90 12.65
CA PRO A 46 -1.93 -3.35 13.92
C PRO A 46 -0.92 -4.35 14.48
N GLY A 47 -0.51 -4.13 15.74
CA GLY A 47 0.49 -4.97 16.38
C GLY A 47 0.09 -6.42 16.20
N THR A 48 0.88 -7.18 15.45
CA THR A 48 0.63 -8.61 15.22
C THR A 48 0.52 -9.23 16.61
N GLY A 49 -0.65 -9.79 16.94
CA GLY A 49 -0.97 -10.22 18.30
C GLY A 49 0.23 -10.92 18.94
N SER A 50 0.68 -10.39 20.08
CA SER A 50 1.87 -10.92 20.76
C SER A 50 1.75 -12.44 20.92
N THR A 51 2.85 -13.19 20.87
CA THR A 51 2.84 -14.66 21.00
C THR A 51 2.01 -15.18 22.20
N ARG A 52 1.87 -14.37 23.26
CA ARG A 52 0.99 -14.64 24.41
C ARG A 52 -0.51 -14.68 24.08
N SER A 53 -0.97 -13.90 23.10
CA SER A 53 -2.37 -13.86 22.64
C SER A 53 -2.84 -15.17 22.02
N ASN A 54 -1.92 -16.02 21.56
CA ASN A 54 -2.25 -17.28 20.89
C ASN A 54 -2.49 -18.44 21.86
N TRP A 55 -2.18 -18.29 23.15
CA TRP A 55 -2.40 -19.33 24.16
C TRP A 55 -3.88 -19.74 24.28
N ALA A 56 -4.80 -18.77 24.22
CA ALA A 56 -6.23 -19.06 24.26
C ALA A 56 -6.67 -19.92 23.07
N ALA A 57 -6.16 -19.64 21.87
CA ALA A 57 -6.45 -20.44 20.68
C ALA A 57 -5.92 -21.88 20.83
N TYR A 58 -4.68 -22.05 21.32
CA TYR A 58 -4.12 -23.38 21.57
C TYR A 58 -4.89 -24.15 22.65
N ALA A 59 -5.33 -23.47 23.71
CA ALA A 59 -6.15 -24.10 24.76
C ALA A 59 -7.50 -24.59 24.21
N VAL A 60 -8.18 -23.77 23.39
CA VAL A 60 -9.44 -24.15 22.75
C VAL A 60 -9.26 -25.32 21.80
N ILE A 61 -8.25 -25.28 20.94
CA ILE A 61 -7.93 -26.37 20.00
C ILE A 61 -7.58 -27.65 20.76
N GLY A 62 -6.74 -27.55 21.80
CA GLY A 62 -6.35 -28.68 22.63
C GLY A 62 -7.56 -29.34 23.32
N ALA A 63 -8.45 -28.54 23.90
CA ALA A 63 -9.68 -29.03 24.51
C ALA A 63 -10.57 -29.75 23.48
N PHE A 64 -10.75 -29.16 22.30
CA PHE A 64 -11.54 -29.75 21.22
C PHE A 64 -10.99 -31.10 20.76
N VAL A 65 -9.67 -31.21 20.59
CA VAL A 65 -9.00 -32.47 20.23
C VAL A 65 -9.19 -33.55 21.31
N VAL A 66 -9.09 -33.19 22.59
CA VAL A 66 -9.33 -34.14 23.70
C VAL A 66 -10.76 -34.67 23.68
N VAL A 67 -11.75 -33.78 23.48
CA VAL A 67 -13.17 -34.19 23.40
C VAL A 67 -13.40 -35.15 22.24
N LEU A 68 -12.84 -34.85 21.05
CA LEU A 68 -12.93 -35.74 19.90
C LEU A 68 -12.29 -37.11 20.18
N LEU A 69 -11.10 -37.14 20.77
CA LEU A 69 -10.43 -38.39 21.16
C LEU A 69 -11.30 -39.22 22.09
N LEU A 70 -11.86 -38.62 23.14
CA LEU A 70 -12.75 -39.32 24.07
C LEU A 70 -14.02 -39.82 23.38
N PHE A 71 -14.59 -39.03 22.47
CA PHE A 71 -15.73 -39.45 21.67
C PHE A 71 -15.41 -40.69 20.82
N PHE A 72 -14.30 -40.68 20.08
CA PHE A 72 -13.88 -41.83 19.28
C PHE A 72 -13.58 -43.05 20.14
N VAL A 73 -12.90 -42.87 21.28
CA VAL A 73 -12.64 -43.98 22.22
C VAL A 73 -13.97 -44.57 22.71
N GLY A 74 -14.90 -43.73 23.17
CA GLY A 74 -16.23 -44.17 23.60
C GLY A 74 -17.01 -44.87 22.48
N TYR A 75 -16.92 -44.38 21.26
CA TYR A 75 -17.58 -44.99 20.10
C TYR A 75 -17.01 -46.38 19.81
N VAL A 76 -15.68 -46.53 19.80
CA VAL A 76 -15.01 -47.81 19.54
C VAL A 76 -15.32 -48.86 20.60
N ILE A 77 -15.46 -48.46 21.87
CA ILE A 77 -15.79 -49.38 22.96
C ILE A 77 -17.30 -49.65 23.10
N GLY A 78 -18.13 -49.07 22.23
CA GLY A 78 -19.59 -49.27 22.25
C GLY A 78 -20.33 -48.49 23.34
N LEU A 79 -19.75 -47.40 23.86
CA LEU A 79 -20.44 -46.49 24.80
C LEU A 79 -21.56 -45.68 24.11
N PHE A 80 -21.51 -45.59 22.78
CA PHE A 80 -22.42 -44.79 21.96
C PHE A 80 -23.12 -45.61 20.85
N ASP A 81 -23.11 -46.94 20.96
CA ASP A 81 -23.90 -47.87 20.12
C ASP A 81 -25.36 -47.94 20.59
#